data_AF-A0A1J8R4Z7-F1
#
_entry.id   AF-A0A1J8R4Z7-F1
#
_cell.length_a   1.000
_cell.length_b   1.000
_cell.length_c   1.000
_cell.angle_alpha   90.00
_cell.angle_beta   90.00
_cell.angle_gamma   90.00
#
_symmetry.space_group_name_H-M   'P 1'
#
loop_
_entity.id
_entity.type
_entity.pdbx_description
1 polymer ?
#
loop_
_entity_poly.entity_id
_entity_poly.type
_entity_poly.pdbx_seq_one_letter_code
_entity_poly.pdbx_strand_id
1 'polypeptide(L)'
;MKSRFGVSIIVVTPQDHVDAMAKSKNHTNHNQTRKAHRNGIRRPQTNRSRSSRGVDPKFRKNSLHALNGSRKARAEQKASTTS
;
A
#
# COMPACT_ATOMS: atom_id res chain seq x y z
N MET A 1 4.47 -22.76 56.05
CA MET A 1 4.48 -21.77 57.15
C MET A 1 4.80 -20.39 56.56
N LYS A 2 3.91 -19.41 56.82
CA LYS A 2 4.13 -17.94 56.75
C LYS A 2 4.37 -17.37 55.35
N SER A 3 3.32 -17.17 54.53
CA SER A 3 2.52 -15.92 54.47
C SER A 3 3.37 -14.64 54.53
N ARG A 4 3.56 -13.96 53.39
CA ARG A 4 3.61 -12.49 53.28
C ARG A 4 3.22 -12.08 51.86
N PHE A 5 1.93 -12.21 51.53
CA PHE A 5 1.35 -11.41 50.44
C PHE A 5 1.50 -9.94 50.85
N GLY A 6 2.57 -9.30 50.39
CA GLY A 6 2.76 -7.86 50.51
C GLY A 6 1.82 -7.18 49.54
N VAL A 7 0.59 -6.93 49.99
CA VAL A 7 -0.33 -6.00 49.34
C VAL A 7 0.25 -4.62 49.54
N SER A 8 1.12 -4.19 48.62
CA SER A 8 1.49 -2.79 48.47
C SER A 8 0.24 -2.09 47.98
N ILE A 9 -0.52 -1.51 48.91
CA ILE A 9 -1.55 -0.54 48.63
C ILE A 9 -0.84 0.60 47.90
N ILE A 10 -0.93 0.61 46.57
CA ILE A 10 -0.69 1.82 45.79
C ILE A 10 -1.83 2.74 46.22
N VAL A 11 -1.52 3.67 47.12
CA VAL A 11 -2.38 4.80 47.40
C VAL A 11 -2.50 5.54 46.07
N VAL A 12 -3.59 5.32 45.35
CA VAL A 12 -3.96 6.14 44.20
C VAL A 12 -4.24 7.53 44.77
N THR A 13 -3.28 8.43 44.66
CA THR A 13 -3.50 9.87 44.83
C THR A 13 -4.32 10.36 43.62
N PRO A 14 -5.58 10.80 43.78
CA PRO A 14 -6.33 11.41 42.68
C PRO A 14 -6.02 12.91 42.64
N GLN A 15 -4.75 13.29 42.46
CA GLN A 15 -4.36 14.69 42.30
C GLN A 15 -3.24 14.84 41.27
N ASP A 16 -3.56 14.60 40.01
CA ASP A 16 -3.04 15.42 38.93
C ASP A 16 -4.26 15.99 38.23
N HIS A 17 -4.61 17.22 38.58
CA HIS A 17 -5.53 18.00 37.77
C HIS A 17 -4.90 18.05 36.38
N VAL A 18 -5.55 17.36 35.45
CA VAL A 18 -5.29 17.50 34.03
C VAL A 18 -5.31 19.00 33.75
N ASP A 19 -4.15 19.60 33.53
CA ASP A 19 -4.04 20.90 32.89
C ASP A 19 -4.60 20.69 31.49
N ALA A 20 -5.93 20.77 31.41
CA ALA A 20 -6.68 20.79 30.19
C ALA A 20 -6.11 21.97 29.42
N MET A 21 -5.38 21.63 28.36
CA MET A 21 -4.77 22.54 27.42
C MET A 21 -5.78 23.63 27.06
N ALA A 22 -5.71 24.79 27.73
CA ALA A 22 -6.79 25.78 27.73
C ALA A 22 -7.14 26.21 26.30
N LYS A 23 -6.13 26.20 25.42
CA LYS A 23 -6.27 26.14 23.96
C LYS A 23 -5.13 25.29 23.40
N SER A 24 -5.41 24.45 22.40
CA SER A 24 -4.41 23.66 21.69
C SER A 24 -4.18 24.21 20.27
N LYS A 25 -3.08 23.80 19.63
CA LYS A 25 -2.80 24.19 18.24
C LYS A 25 -3.64 23.33 17.28
N ASN A 26 -4.48 23.97 16.47
CA ASN A 26 -5.43 23.28 15.58
C ASN A 26 -4.80 22.63 14.32
N HIS A 27 -3.62 23.09 13.86
CA HIS A 27 -2.97 22.54 12.67
C HIS A 27 -1.46 22.78 12.63
N THR A 28 -0.68 21.80 12.13
CA THR A 28 0.77 21.97 11.87
C THR A 28 1.28 21.02 10.78
N ASN A 29 2.12 21.55 9.88
CA ASN A 29 2.83 20.78 8.85
C ASN A 29 4.37 20.71 9.12
N HIS A 30 4.82 21.12 10.31
CA HIS A 30 6.25 21.38 10.57
C HIS A 30 7.17 20.15 10.43
N ASN A 31 6.67 18.93 10.67
CA ASN A 31 7.45 17.69 10.59
C ASN A 31 6.98 16.73 9.49
N GLN A 32 6.02 17.10 8.64
CA GLN A 32 5.52 16.13 7.65
C GLN A 32 6.56 15.93 6.54
N THR A 33 7.12 17.02 6.01
CA THR A 33 8.16 16.96 4.97
C THR A 33 9.37 16.17 5.44
N ARG A 34 9.87 16.43 6.65
CA ARG A 34 11.03 15.69 7.20
C ARG A 34 10.77 14.19 7.28
N LYS A 35 9.61 13.77 7.77
CA LYS A 35 9.22 12.35 7.82
C LYS A 35 9.05 11.74 6.42
N ALA A 36 8.45 12.46 5.47
CA ALA A 36 8.28 11.98 4.10
C ALA A 36 9.63 11.77 3.40
N HIS A 37 10.60 12.65 3.65
CA HIS A 37 11.95 12.53 3.10
C HIS A 37 12.82 11.49 3.83
N ARG A 38 12.55 11.15 5.11
CA ARG A 38 13.25 10.04 5.81
C ARG A 38 13.10 8.70 5.09
N ASN A 39 11.91 8.41 4.55
CA ASN A 39 11.64 7.19 3.77
C ASN A 39 11.90 7.38 2.26
N GLY A 40 12.17 8.61 1.83
CA GLY A 40 12.28 9.01 0.44
C GLY A 40 10.94 9.06 -0.29
N ILE A 41 10.63 10.19 -0.95
CA ILE A 41 9.46 10.29 -1.83
C ILE A 41 9.81 9.61 -3.17
N ARG A 42 9.49 8.33 -3.29
CA ARG A 42 9.79 7.54 -4.51
C ARG A 42 8.74 7.80 -5.58
N ARG A 43 9.20 7.97 -6.82
CA ARG A 43 8.34 8.04 -8.00
C ARG A 43 7.68 6.66 -8.24
N PRO A 44 6.46 6.61 -8.80
CA PRO A 44 5.85 5.33 -9.17
C PRO A 44 6.72 4.62 -10.22
N GLN A 45 6.86 3.31 -10.07
CA GLN A 45 7.65 2.50 -11.00
C GLN A 45 7.00 2.49 -12.39
N THR A 46 7.78 2.83 -13.41
CA THR A 46 7.38 2.70 -14.81
C THR A 46 7.84 1.34 -15.34
N ASN A 47 6.93 0.61 -15.97
CA ASN A 47 7.25 -0.63 -16.68
C ASN A 47 7.16 -0.38 -18.19
N ARG A 48 7.87 -1.18 -18.99
CA ARG A 48 7.90 -1.07 -20.47
C ARG A 48 6.48 -1.10 -21.09
N SER A 49 5.58 -1.89 -20.51
CA SER A 49 4.19 -2.01 -20.96
C SER A 49 3.23 -1.65 -19.82
N ARG A 50 2.24 -0.80 -20.13
CA ARG A 50 1.17 -0.43 -19.20
C ARG A 50 0.06 -1.48 -19.22
N SER A 51 -0.72 -1.53 -18.15
CA SER A 51 -1.94 -2.36 -18.12
C SER A 51 -3.01 -1.77 -19.04
N SER A 52 -3.83 -2.62 -19.65
CA SER A 52 -5.00 -2.24 -20.47
C SER A 52 -6.29 -2.12 -19.64
N ARG A 53 -6.17 -1.89 -18.32
CA ARG A 53 -7.33 -1.66 -17.46
C ARG A 53 -7.90 -0.27 -17.75
N GLY A 54 -9.22 -0.18 -17.94
CA GLY A 54 -9.92 1.05 -18.31
C GLY A 54 -10.05 1.30 -19.82
N VAL A 55 -9.52 0.43 -20.67
CA VAL A 55 -9.75 0.48 -22.13
C VAL A 55 -11.14 -0.06 -22.45
N ASP A 56 -11.78 0.48 -23.50
CA ASP A 56 -13.09 0.05 -23.99
C ASP A 56 -13.21 -1.49 -24.08
N PRO A 57 -14.23 -2.08 -23.42
CA PRO A 57 -14.45 -3.53 -23.47
C PRO A 57 -14.59 -4.09 -24.89
N LYS A 58 -15.18 -3.36 -25.84
CA LYS A 58 -15.37 -3.85 -27.23
C LYS A 58 -14.03 -3.96 -27.95
N PHE A 59 -13.21 -2.92 -27.88
CA PHE A 59 -11.83 -2.96 -28.40
C PHE A 59 -11.00 -4.07 -27.74
N ARG A 60 -11.09 -4.22 -26.41
CA ARG A 60 -10.31 -5.23 -25.69
C ARG A 60 -10.67 -6.65 -26.11
N LYS A 61 -11.96 -6.96 -26.30
CA LYS A 61 -12.41 -8.26 -26.79
C LYS A 61 -11.87 -8.55 -28.19
N ASN A 62 -11.99 -7.59 -29.11
CA ASN A 62 -11.47 -7.74 -30.48
C ASN A 62 -9.95 -7.99 -30.49
N SER A 63 -9.18 -7.22 -29.71
CA SER A 63 -7.73 -7.39 -29.61
C SER A 63 -7.35 -8.80 -29.11
N LEU A 64 -8.09 -9.35 -28.15
CA LEU A 64 -7.88 -10.72 -27.67
C LEU A 64 -8.13 -11.77 -28.77
N HIS A 65 -9.21 -11.63 -29.54
CA HIS A 65 -9.51 -12.54 -30.65
C HIS A 65 -8.41 -12.47 -31.74
N ALA A 66 -7.97 -11.28 -32.11
CA ALA A 66 -6.90 -11.09 -33.09
C ALA A 66 -5.56 -11.71 -32.63
N LEU A 67 -5.20 -11.53 -31.36
CA LEU A 67 -4.00 -12.14 -30.78
C LEU A 67 -4.08 -13.66 -30.76
N ASN A 68 -5.24 -14.22 -30.43
CA ASN A 68 -5.44 -15.68 -30.40
C ASN A 68 -5.30 -16.29 -31.80
N GLY A 69 -5.91 -15.69 -32.83
CA GLY A 69 -5.75 -16.13 -34.22
C GLY A 69 -4.29 -16.04 -34.69
N SER A 70 -3.62 -14.93 -34.38
CA SER A 70 -2.21 -14.72 -34.75
C SER A 70 -1.26 -15.72 -34.08
N ARG A 71 -1.54 -16.15 -32.83
CA ARG A 71 -0.74 -17.18 -32.15
C ARG A 71 -0.89 -18.55 -32.80
N LYS A 72 -2.11 -18.92 -33.21
CA LYS A 72 -2.37 -20.19 -33.88
C LYS A 72 -1.62 -20.29 -35.21
N ALA A 73 -1.76 -19.29 -36.08
CA ALA A 73 -1.07 -19.27 -37.37
C ALA A 73 0.46 -19.31 -37.23
N ARG A 74 1.02 -18.59 -36.24
CA ARG A 74 2.46 -18.65 -35.95
C ARG A 74 2.91 -20.01 -35.43
N ALA A 75 2.08 -20.73 -34.68
CA ALA A 75 2.42 -22.06 -34.20
C ALA A 75 2.49 -23.07 -35.36
N GLU A 76 1.53 -22.99 -36.29
CA GLU A 76 1.50 -23.82 -37.50
C GLU A 76 2.71 -23.56 -38.41
N GLN A 77 3.06 -22.29 -38.64
CA GLN A 77 4.28 -21.91 -39.39
C GLN A 77 5.56 -22.42 -38.73
N LYS A 78 5.64 -22.38 -37.40
CA LYS A 78 6.80 -22.92 -36.67
C LYS A 78 6.89 -24.44 -36.80
N ALA A 79 5.76 -25.14 -36.74
CA ALA A 79 5.70 -26.58 -36.92
C ALA A 79 6.15 -26.99 -38.33
N SER A 80 5.69 -26.28 -39.38
CA SER A 80 6.07 -26.57 -40.76
C SER A 80 7.52 -26.21 -41.10
N THR A 81 8.14 -25.28 -40.37
CA THR A 81 9.54 -24.90 -40.58
C THR A 81 10.52 -25.86 -39.86
N THR A 82 10.03 -26.59 -38.86
CA THR A 82 10.86 -27.49 -38.04
C THR A 82 10.90 -28.93 -38.61
N SER A 83 9.99 -29.27 -39.54
CA SER A 83 9.99 -30.51 -40.33
C SER A 83 10.77 -30.35 -41.63
#